data_AF-A0A8H5LAL6-F1
#
_entry.id   AF-A0A8H5LAL6-F1
#
_cell.length_a   1.000
_cell.length_b   1.000
_cell.length_c   1.000
_cell.angle_alpha   90.00
_cell.angle_beta   90.00
_cell.angle_gamma   90.00
#
_symmetry.space_group_name_H-M   'P 1'
#
loop_
_entity.id
_entity.type
_entity.pdbx_description
1 polymer ?
#
loop_
_entity_poly.entity_id
_entity_poly.type
_entity_poly.pdbx_seq_one_letter_code
_entity_poly.pdbx_strand_id
1 'polypeptide(L)' 'MKYSLSLIALFVASTIAIPAANTPKCKAGEQFFECGTACPLTCNEPEPRPCTKQCVPGCFCKEGTIRSQSGSCVSRNKC' A
#
# COMPACT_ATOMS: atom_id res chain seq x y z
N MET A 1 -14.30 34.81 -39.26
CA MET A 1 -13.35 34.72 -38.11
C MET A 1 -14.01 34.03 -36.91
N LYS A 2 -14.41 32.76 -37.03
CA LYS A 2 -15.04 32.02 -35.92
C LYS A 2 -14.59 30.55 -35.83
N TYR A 3 -13.58 30.19 -36.63
CA TYR A 3 -12.91 28.89 -36.61
C TYR A 3 -11.81 28.79 -35.53
N SER A 4 -11.67 29.82 -34.68
CA SER A 4 -10.64 29.92 -33.63
C SER A 4 -10.98 29.14 -32.34
N LEU A 5 -12.25 28.79 -32.12
CA LEU A 5 -12.69 28.05 -30.93
C LEU A 5 -12.83 26.53 -31.17
N SER A 6 -12.88 26.08 -32.43
CA SER A 6 -13.14 24.67 -32.76
C SER A 6 -11.87 23.81 -32.82
N LEU A 7 -10.67 24.42 -32.87
CA LEU A 7 -9.40 23.70 -33.03
C LEU A 7 -8.67 23.43 -31.71
N ILE A 8 -9.03 24.11 -30.61
CA ILE A 8 -8.42 23.87 -29.29
C ILE A 8 -8.94 22.55 -28.68
N ALA A 9 -10.13 22.09 -29.08
CA ALA A 9 -10.71 20.84 -28.62
C ALA A 9 -10.03 19.57 -29.18
N LEU A 10 -9.16 19.70 -30.18
CA LEU A 10 -8.42 18.57 -30.77
C LEU A 10 -7.01 18.36 -30.19
N PHE A 11 -6.50 19.29 -29.38
CA PHE A 11 -5.18 19.15 -28.74
C PHE A 11 -5.20 18.56 -27.32
N VAL A 12 -6.39 18.36 -26.73
CA VAL A 12 -6.53 17.51 -25.51
C VAL A 12 -6.57 16.01 -25.82
N ALA A 13 -6.28 15.63 -27.08
CA ALA A 13 -5.86 14.26 -27.44
C ALA A 13 -4.40 13.96 -27.02
N SER A 14 -3.74 14.90 -26.34
CA SER A 14 -2.71 14.54 -25.37
C SER A 14 -3.42 13.96 -24.15
N THR A 15 -3.96 12.75 -24.28
CA THR A 15 -4.09 11.88 -23.12
C THR A 15 -2.67 11.69 -22.62
N ILE A 16 -2.23 12.59 -21.73
CA ILE A 16 -1.11 12.32 -20.85
C ILE A 16 -1.57 11.06 -20.16
N ALA A 17 -1.11 9.90 -20.66
CA ALA A 17 -1.14 8.68 -19.91
C ALA A 17 -0.27 9.01 -18.71
N ILE A 18 -0.91 9.52 -17.65
CA ILE A 18 -0.30 9.65 -16.35
C ILE A 18 0.17 8.21 -16.11
N PRO A 19 1.48 7.93 -16.08
CA PRO A 19 1.91 6.60 -15.73
C PRO A 19 1.26 6.35 -14.39
N ALA A 20 0.35 5.36 -14.33
CA ALA A 20 -0.32 5.03 -13.09
C ALA A 20 0.82 4.84 -12.10
N ALA A 21 0.93 5.75 -11.12
CA ALA A 21 2.03 5.70 -10.18
C ALA A 21 2.10 4.26 -9.70
N ASN A 22 3.25 3.60 -9.89
CA ASN A 22 3.47 2.22 -9.48
C ASN A 22 3.50 2.21 -7.95
N THR A 23 2.37 2.53 -7.32
CA THR A 23 2.20 2.40 -5.90
C THR A 23 2.24 0.92 -5.59
N PRO A 24 3.08 0.50 -4.63
CA PRO A 24 3.09 -0.88 -4.18
C PRO A 24 1.65 -1.29 -3.81
N LYS A 25 1.10 -2.26 -4.53
CA LYS A 25 -0.27 -2.73 -4.29
C LYS A 25 -0.26 -3.67 -3.09
N CYS A 26 -0.68 -3.16 -1.94
CA CYS A 26 -0.91 -3.97 -0.75
C CYS A 26 -2.30 -4.61 -0.76
N LYS A 27 -2.48 -5.69 0.01
CA LYS A 27 -3.79 -6.33 0.17
C LYS A 27 -4.72 -5.46 1.02
N ALA A 28 -6.01 -5.77 0.99
CA ALA A 28 -6.99 -5.10 1.85
C ALA A 28 -6.57 -5.23 3.32
N GLY A 29 -6.56 -4.10 4.05
CA GLY A 29 -6.16 -4.05 5.46
C GLY A 29 -4.65 -3.92 5.69
N GLU A 30 -3.84 -3.88 4.63
CA GLU A 30 -2.41 -3.60 4.70
C GLU A 30 -2.11 -2.15 4.27
N GLN A 31 -0.92 -1.67 4.63
CA GLN A 31 -0.35 -0.40 4.23
C GLN A 31 1.12 -0.61 3.87
N PHE A 32 1.57 0.05 2.80
CA PHE A 32 2.97 0.04 2.42
C PHE A 32 3.78 0.96 3.33
N PHE A 33 4.91 0.46 3.83
CA PHE A 33 5.90 1.23 4.57
C PHE A 33 7.25 1.07 3.91
N GLU A 34 7.97 2.18 3.68
CA GLU A 34 9.36 2.18 3.21
C GLU A 34 10.33 1.63 4.28
N CYS A 35 9.99 1.81 5.55
CA CYS A 35 10.71 1.24 6.68
C CYS A 35 9.69 0.60 7.65
N GLY A 36 9.44 -0.70 7.49
CA GLY A 36 8.73 -1.52 8.46
C GLY A 36 9.66 -2.44 9.25
N THR A 37 9.12 -3.10 10.27
CA THR A 37 9.87 -4.08 11.08
C THR A 37 10.16 -5.35 10.29
N ALA A 38 11.36 -5.92 10.44
CA ALA A 38 11.69 -7.24 9.91
C ALA A 38 10.94 -8.39 10.64
N CYS A 39 10.34 -8.12 11.80
CA CYS A 39 9.64 -9.09 12.62
C CYS A 39 8.22 -8.59 12.95
N PRO A 40 7.28 -8.58 11.98
CA PRO A 40 5.90 -8.23 12.25
C PRO A 40 5.23 -9.28 13.15
N LEU A 41 4.33 -8.84 14.02
CA LEU A 41 3.54 -9.73 14.87
C LEU A 41 2.52 -10.49 14.02
N THR A 42 2.26 -11.73 14.41
CA THR A 42 1.28 -12.61 13.75
C THR A 42 0.42 -13.29 14.80
N CYS A 43 -0.69 -13.92 14.42
CA CYS A 43 -1.48 -14.71 15.39
C CYS A 43 -0.69 -15.88 16.01
N ASN A 44 0.32 -16.40 15.30
CA ASN A 44 1.16 -17.48 15.81
C ASN A 44 2.29 -16.95 16.72
N GLU A 45 2.71 -15.70 16.49
CA GLU A 45 3.72 -14.99 17.28
C GLU A 45 3.15 -13.60 17.68
N PRO A 46 2.19 -13.56 18.61
CA PRO A 46 1.50 -12.32 18.96
C PRO A 46 2.34 -11.42 19.87
N GLU A 47 3.37 -11.97 20.50
CA GLU A 47 4.25 -11.30 21.45
C GLU A 47 5.52 -10.76 20.78
N PRO A 48 6.04 -9.59 21.20
CA PRO A 48 7.32 -9.08 20.73
C PRO A 48 8.46 -10.05 21.05
N ARG A 49 9.38 -10.19 20.09
CA ARG A 49 10.61 -10.98 20.25
C ARG A 49 11.84 -10.14 19.91
N PRO A 50 13.04 -10.53 20.37
CA PRO A 50 14.28 -9.89 19.94
C PRO A 50 14.34 -9.84 18.40
N CYS A 51 14.47 -8.63 17.87
CA CYS A 51 14.51 -8.37 16.44
C CYS A 51 15.59 -7.34 16.14
N THR A 52 16.20 -7.45 14.97
CA THR A 52 17.13 -6.45 14.44
C THR A 52 16.40 -5.14 14.16
N LYS A 53 17.08 -4.00 14.35
CA LYS A 53 16.55 -2.66 14.05
C LYS A 53 16.64 -2.28 12.56
N GLN A 54 16.71 -3.26 11.66
CA GLN A 54 16.78 -3.01 10.22
C GLN A 54 15.41 -2.60 9.68
N CYS A 55 15.39 -1.65 8.75
CA CYS A 55 14.19 -1.26 8.00
C CYS A 55 13.96 -2.23 6.85
N VAL A 56 12.73 -2.74 6.72
CA VAL A 56 12.33 -3.56 5.58
C VAL A 56 11.15 -2.89 4.86
N PRO A 57 11.29 -2.48 3.59
CA PRO A 57 10.18 -1.94 2.82
C PRO A 57 9.19 -3.06 2.48
N GLY A 58 7.89 -2.80 2.58
CA GLY A 58 6.87 -3.80 2.30
C GLY A 58 5.46 -3.43 2.72
N CYS A 59 4.53 -4.36 2.51
CA CYS A 59 3.15 -4.23 2.96
C CYS A 59 2.99 -4.85 4.35
N PHE A 60 2.53 -4.05 5.30
CA PHE A 60 2.32 -4.46 6.69
C PHE A 60 0.86 -4.28 7.08
N CYS A 61 0.40 -5.06 8.05
CA CYS A 61 -0.92 -4.84 8.61
C CYS A 61 -1.03 -3.44 9.22
N LYS A 62 -2.18 -2.79 9.02
CA LYS A 62 -2.46 -1.48 9.61
C LYS A 62 -2.30 -1.51 11.13
N GLU A 63 -2.00 -0.36 11.71
CA GLU A 63 -1.84 -0.21 13.15
C GLU A 63 -2.99 -0.86 13.94
N GLY A 64 -2.65 -1.58 15.01
CA GLY A 64 -3.61 -2.32 15.84
C GLY A 64 -4.05 -3.68 15.25
N THR A 65 -3.55 -4.08 14.09
CA THR A 65 -3.85 -5.38 13.47
C THR A 65 -2.59 -6.21 13.22
N ILE A 66 -2.73 -7.53 13.23
CA ILE A 66 -1.65 -8.50 13.02
C ILE A 66 -2.08 -9.57 12.01
N ARG A 67 -1.11 -10.24 11.40
CA ARG A 67 -1.39 -11.20 10.33
C ARG A 67 -1.92 -12.52 10.90
N SER A 68 -3.09 -12.94 10.45
CA SER A 68 -3.67 -14.26 10.74
C SER A 68 -2.97 -15.37 9.96
N GLN A 69 -3.28 -16.62 10.31
CA GLN A 69 -2.82 -17.80 9.57
C GLN A 69 -3.34 -17.83 8.12
N SER A 70 -4.52 -17.25 7.87
CA SER A 70 -5.08 -17.10 6.51
C SER A 70 -4.42 -15.96 5.71
N GLY A 71 -3.50 -15.22 6.31
CA GLY A 71 -2.78 -14.12 5.68
C GLY A 71 -3.55 -12.79 5.65
N SER A 72 -4.67 -12.69 6.36
CA SER A 72 -5.46 -11.46 6.51
C SER A 72 -5.03 -10.68 7.76
N CYS A 73 -5.23 -9.36 7.77
CA CYS A 73 -4.97 -8.54 8.94
C CYS A 73 -6.20 -8.51 9.85
N VAL A 74 -6.01 -8.92 11.11
CA VAL A 74 -7.07 -8.99 12.12
C VAL A 74 -6.62 -8.32 13.41
N SER A 75 -7.54 -7.86 14.24
CA SER A 75 -7.20 -7.42 15.60
C SER A 75 -6.63 -8.59 16.41
N ARG A 76 -5.72 -8.33 17.36
CA ARG A 76 -5.13 -9.37 18.21
C ARG A 76 -6.18 -10.24 18.92
N ASN A 77 -7.31 -9.65 19.31
CA ASN A 77 -8.44 -10.36 19.97
C ASN A 77 -9.30 -11.20 19.00
N LYS A 78 -8.94 -11.23 17.71
CA LYS A 78 -9.61 -11.97 16.63
C LYS A 78 -8.68 -12.99 15.96
N CYS A 79 -7.49 -13.19 16.53
CA CYS A 79 -6.86 -14.49 16.51
C CYS A 79 -7.73 -15.44 17.37
#